data_AF-A0A6V7UHV3-F1
#
_entry.id   AF-A0A6V7UHV3-F1
#
_cell.length_a   1.000
_cell.length_b   1.000
_cell.length_c   1.000
_cell.angle_alpha   90.00
_cell.angle_beta   90.00
_cell.angle_gamma   90.00
#
_symmetry.space_group_name_H-M   'P 1'
#
loop_
_entity.id
_entity.type
_entity.pdbx_description
1 polymer ?
#
loop_
_entity_poly.entity_id
_entity_poly.type
_entity_poly.pdbx_seq_one_letter_code
_entity_poly.pdbx_strand_id
1 'polypeptide(L)'
;MLFSNVTLDQELYYKISCEPVKGYCLRVSNCSVTTDAPGQKPYLIIDGRGCTTEPSLFEHVQYEDNFTAGIYNPYPIRFRNQKSAVQFNCDTSLVLLSQDGKCQRERCVWNEYTKEANEQQQHTK
;
A
#
# COMPACT_ATOMS: atom_id res chain seq x y z
N MET A 1 -5.69 9.41 6.34
CA MET A 1 -5.27 10.70 5.74
C MET A 1 -6.27 11.05 4.65
N LEU A 2 -6.78 12.29 4.59
CA LEU A 2 -7.69 12.74 3.54
C LEU A 2 -6.93 13.73 2.66
N PHE A 3 -6.83 13.45 1.36
CA PHE A 3 -6.29 14.39 0.37
C PHE A 3 -7.44 15.10 -0.34
N SER A 4 -7.38 16.43 -0.46
CA SER A 4 -8.34 17.25 -1.21
C SER A 4 -7.69 17.78 -2.49
N ASN A 5 -8.40 17.72 -3.62
CA ASN A 5 -7.96 18.19 -4.96
C ASN A 5 -6.77 17.43 -5.56
N VAL A 6 -6.82 16.10 -5.52
CA VAL A 6 -5.85 15.25 -6.24
C VAL A 6 -6.27 15.08 -7.70
N THR A 7 -5.38 15.39 -8.64
CA THR A 7 -5.57 15.18 -10.08
C THR A 7 -4.88 13.88 -10.51
N LEU A 8 -5.40 13.19 -11.54
CA LEU A 8 -4.97 11.82 -11.90
C LEU A 8 -3.51 11.69 -12.37
N ASP A 9 -2.82 12.81 -12.57
CA ASP A 9 -1.42 12.95 -12.99
C ASP A 9 -0.45 13.15 -11.81
N GLN A 10 -0.93 13.10 -10.57
CA GLN A 10 -0.10 13.29 -9.38
C GLN A 10 0.37 11.97 -8.78
N GLU A 11 1.68 11.85 -8.57
CA GLU A 11 2.25 10.75 -7.80
C GLU A 11 1.95 10.94 -6.31
N LEU A 12 1.47 9.88 -5.66
CA LEU A 12 1.13 9.86 -4.24
C LEU A 12 2.10 8.96 -3.46
N TYR A 13 2.52 9.44 -2.30
CA TYR A 13 3.33 8.68 -1.36
C TYR A 13 2.65 8.63 0.01
N TYR A 14 2.32 7.44 0.48
CA TYR A 14 1.72 7.22 1.78
C TYR A 14 2.80 6.88 2.80
N LYS A 15 3.11 7.84 3.68
CA LYS A 15 4.05 7.64 4.79
C LYS A 15 3.31 7.17 6.03
N ILE A 16 3.80 6.08 6.64
CA ILE A 16 3.30 5.49 7.87
C ILE A 16 4.42 5.56 8.89
N SER A 17 4.18 6.20 10.02
CA SER A 17 5.15 6.35 11.10
C SER A 17 4.50 6.07 12.45
N CYS A 18 5.25 5.47 13.37
CA CYS A 18 4.84 5.30 14.76
C CYS A 18 5.94 5.76 15.73
N GLU A 19 5.56 6.04 16.97
CA GLU A 19 6.51 6.39 18.02
C GLU A 19 7.51 5.24 18.27
N PRO A 20 8.82 5.52 18.38
CA PRO A 20 9.82 4.49 18.63
C PRO A 20 9.63 3.78 19.97
N VAL A 21 9.62 2.44 19.94
CA VAL A 21 9.57 1.60 21.13
C VAL A 21 10.77 0.65 21.16
N LYS A 22 11.56 0.72 22.23
CA LYS A 22 12.79 -0.07 22.36
C LYS A 22 12.49 -1.58 22.24
N GLY A 23 13.22 -2.24 21.35
CA GLY A 23 13.08 -3.68 21.12
C GLY A 23 12.00 -4.07 20.11
N TYR A 24 11.30 -3.10 19.52
CA TYR A 24 10.25 -3.33 18.55
C TYR A 24 10.55 -2.63 17.21
N CYS A 25 9.82 -3.03 16.18
CA CYS A 25 9.74 -2.36 14.90
C CYS A 25 8.31 -2.39 14.35
N LEU A 26 8.00 -1.41 13.51
CA LEU A 26 6.79 -1.31 12.72
C LEU A 26 6.73 -2.43 11.68
N ARG A 27 5.58 -3.08 11.63
CA ARG A 27 5.11 -3.97 10.56
C ARG A 27 3.77 -3.46 10.05
N VAL A 28 3.70 -3.15 8.76
CA VAL A 28 2.45 -2.95 8.02
C VAL A 28 1.89 -4.34 7.72
N SER A 29 0.74 -4.66 8.33
CA SER A 29 0.13 -5.97 8.23
C SER A 29 -0.65 -6.12 6.93
N ASN A 30 -1.51 -5.16 6.60
CA ASN A 30 -2.24 -5.11 5.33
C ASN A 30 -2.71 -3.68 5.07
N CYS A 31 -3.12 -3.39 3.83
CA CYS A 31 -3.78 -2.14 3.49
C CYS A 31 -4.91 -2.37 2.51
N SER A 32 -5.96 -1.55 2.64
CA SER A 32 -7.12 -1.55 1.78
C SER A 32 -7.54 -0.15 1.38
N VAL A 33 -8.25 -0.07 0.26
CA VAL A 33 -8.91 1.15 -0.20
C VAL A 33 -10.41 0.96 -0.12
N THR A 34 -11.09 1.97 0.42
CA THR A 34 -12.55 1.98 0.60
C THR A 34 -13.15 3.27 0.05
N THR A 35 -14.47 3.28 -0.08
CA THR A 35 -15.27 4.49 -0.26
C THR A 35 -16.21 4.62 0.93
N ASP A 36 -16.79 5.81 1.11
CA ASP A 36 -17.90 6.04 2.03
C ASP A 36 -19.24 5.44 1.55
N ALA A 37 -19.30 4.90 0.33
CA ALA A 37 -20.50 4.28 -0.22
C ALA A 37 -20.98 3.08 0.64
N PRO A 38 -22.26 3.04 1.04
CA PRO A 38 -22.82 1.97 1.86
C PRO A 38 -22.69 0.59 1.18
N GLY A 39 -22.29 -0.42 1.94
CA GLY A 39 -22.20 -1.81 1.47
C GLY A 39 -20.98 -2.11 0.58
N GLN A 40 -20.13 -1.12 0.30
CA GLN A 40 -18.86 -1.32 -0.40
C GLN A 40 -17.88 -2.07 0.53
N LYS A 41 -17.38 -3.22 0.07
CA LYS A 41 -16.33 -3.95 0.79
C LYS A 41 -14.96 -3.29 0.56
N PRO A 42 -14.05 -3.28 1.55
CA PRO A 42 -12.67 -2.86 1.35
C PRO A 42 -11.99 -3.67 0.26
N TYR A 43 -11.28 -2.97 -0.63
CA TYR A 43 -10.45 -3.58 -1.66
C TYR A 43 -9.01 -3.69 -1.14
N LEU A 44 -8.52 -4.91 -0.97
CA LEU A 44 -7.16 -5.15 -0.47
C LEU A 44 -6.13 -4.75 -1.54
N ILE A 45 -5.14 -3.94 -1.15
CA ILE A 45 -4.07 -3.47 -2.04
C ILE A 45 -2.67 -3.89 -1.55
N ILE A 46 -2.52 -4.18 -0.25
CA ILE A 46 -1.31 -4.73 0.36
C ILE A 46 -1.73 -5.94 1.19
N ASP A 47 -1.11 -7.09 0.93
CA ASP A 47 -1.37 -8.34 1.61
C ASP A 47 -0.74 -8.40 3.02
N GLY A 48 -1.00 -9.52 3.72
CA GLY A 48 -0.50 -9.87 5.06
C GLY A 48 1.02 -9.78 5.27
N ARG A 49 1.79 -9.68 4.18
CA ARG A 49 3.25 -9.75 4.13
C ARG A 49 3.87 -8.40 3.75
N GLY A 50 3.05 -7.38 3.49
CA GLY A 50 3.50 -6.09 2.98
C GLY A 50 3.66 -6.07 1.45
N CYS A 51 3.13 -7.06 0.74
CA CYS A 51 3.24 -7.14 -0.71
C CYS A 51 2.00 -6.58 -1.40
N THR A 52 2.21 -5.69 -2.37
CA THR A 52 1.13 -5.24 -3.26
C THR A 52 0.39 -6.41 -3.92
N THR A 53 -0.93 -6.30 -3.93
CA THR A 53 -1.82 -7.11 -4.77
C THR A 53 -2.16 -6.40 -6.07
N GLU A 54 -1.80 -5.10 -6.19
CA GLU A 54 -2.09 -4.22 -7.34
C GLU A 54 -0.81 -3.55 -7.86
N PRO A 55 0.11 -4.31 -8.49
CA PRO A 55 1.43 -3.83 -8.88
C PRO A 55 1.43 -2.75 -9.96
N SER A 56 0.32 -2.58 -10.69
CA SER A 56 0.14 -1.48 -11.64
C SER A 56 -0.21 -0.14 -10.97
N LEU A 57 -0.65 -0.17 -9.69
CA LEU A 57 -1.19 0.99 -8.99
C LEU A 57 -0.48 1.29 -7.66
N PHE A 58 0.10 0.28 -7.01
CA PHE A 58 0.76 0.40 -5.73
C PHE A 58 2.02 -0.45 -5.71
N GLU A 59 3.11 0.10 -5.20
CA GLU A 59 4.30 -0.68 -4.89
C GLU A 59 4.14 -1.50 -3.60
N HIS A 60 5.03 -2.47 -3.40
CA HIS A 60 5.18 -3.13 -2.11
C HIS A 60 5.52 -2.12 -1.00
N VAL A 61 5.25 -2.48 0.26
CA VAL A 61 5.65 -1.65 1.40
C VAL A 61 7.16 -1.54 1.45
N GLN A 62 7.66 -0.30 1.46
CA GLN A 62 9.06 0.01 1.67
C GLN A 62 9.26 0.49 3.09
N TYR A 63 10.38 0.15 3.71
CA TYR A 63 10.69 0.60 5.07
C TYR A 63 11.97 1.42 5.05
N GLU A 64 11.85 2.71 5.42
CA GLU A 64 12.97 3.64 5.55
C GLU A 64 13.82 3.28 6.78
N ASP A 65 13.15 2.88 7.88
CA ASP A 65 13.78 2.51 9.14
C ASP A 65 12.91 1.50 9.94
N ASN A 66 13.15 1.36 11.25
CA ASN A 66 12.39 0.44 12.11
C ASN A 66 10.97 0.93 12.43
N PHE A 67 10.66 2.21 12.28
CA PHE A 67 9.40 2.83 12.69
C PHE A 67 8.73 3.66 11.59
N THR A 68 9.34 3.71 10.40
CA THR A 68 8.84 4.42 9.22
C THR A 68 8.70 3.47 8.03
N ALA A 69 7.52 3.49 7.42
CA ALA A 69 7.20 2.78 6.20
C ALA A 69 6.57 3.71 5.15
N GLY A 70 6.67 3.31 3.89
CA GLY A 70 6.19 4.02 2.73
C GLY A 70 5.46 3.08 1.78
N ILE A 71 4.41 3.58 1.14
CA ILE A 71 3.74 2.92 0.03
C ILE A 71 3.64 3.94 -1.10
N TYR A 72 4.26 3.62 -2.23
CA TYR A 72 4.23 4.46 -3.41
C TYR A 72 3.05 4.10 -4.30
N ASN A 73 2.34 5.12 -4.76
CA ASN A 73 1.23 5.03 -5.70
C ASN A 73 1.49 6.04 -6.82
N PRO A 74 1.87 5.60 -8.03
CA PRO A 74 2.19 6.52 -9.12
C PRO A 74 0.96 7.28 -9.64
N TYR A 75 -0.25 6.73 -9.45
CA TYR A 75 -1.48 7.28 -10.02
C TYR A 75 -2.65 7.24 -9.05
N PRO A 76 -3.35 8.37 -8.81
CA PRO A 76 -4.51 8.42 -7.94
C PRO A 76 -5.63 7.54 -8.48
N ILE A 77 -6.23 6.78 -7.59
CA ILE A 77 -7.26 5.80 -7.95
C ILE A 77 -8.66 6.34 -7.67
N ARG A 78 -9.64 5.81 -8.41
CA ARG A 78 -11.06 6.02 -8.15
C ARG A 78 -11.84 4.74 -8.37
N PHE A 79 -12.89 4.53 -7.60
CA PHE A 79 -13.84 3.46 -7.89
C PHE A 79 -14.73 3.85 -9.08
N ARG A 80 -14.97 2.89 -9.98
CA ARG A 80 -15.86 3.09 -11.14
C ARG A 80 -17.25 3.52 -10.65
N ASN A 81 -17.83 4.52 -11.30
CA ASN A 81 -19.16 5.07 -11.02
C ASN A 81 -19.34 5.68 -9.61
N GLN A 82 -18.26 5.89 -8.86
CA GLN A 82 -18.29 6.59 -7.58
C GLN A 82 -17.62 7.96 -7.74
N LYS A 83 -18.23 9.00 -7.15
CA LYS A 83 -17.65 10.35 -7.04
C LYS A 83 -17.05 10.62 -5.66
N SER A 84 -17.08 9.63 -4.79
CA SER A 84 -16.63 9.72 -3.40
C SER A 84 -15.12 9.73 -3.25
N ALA A 85 -14.67 10.29 -2.13
CA ALA A 85 -13.29 10.19 -1.70
C ALA A 85 -12.89 8.72 -1.50
N VAL A 86 -11.67 8.38 -1.92
CA VAL A 86 -11.05 7.09 -1.59
C VAL A 86 -10.37 7.23 -0.23
N GLN A 87 -10.65 6.29 0.66
CA GLN A 87 -10.00 6.20 1.95
C GLN A 87 -8.96 5.09 1.89
N PHE A 88 -7.76 5.40 2.37
CA PHE A 88 -6.64 4.46 2.46
C PHE A 88 -6.47 4.05 3.91
N ASN A 89 -6.64 2.76 4.18
CA ASN A 89 -6.63 2.19 5.52
C ASN A 89 -5.55 1.10 5.60
N CYS A 90 -4.63 1.22 6.56
CA CYS A 90 -3.63 0.19 6.83
C CYS A 90 -3.71 -0.27 8.27
N ASP A 91 -3.64 -1.58 8.46
CA ASP A 91 -3.43 -2.19 9.77
C ASP A 91 -1.93 -2.28 10.04
N THR A 92 -1.50 -1.77 11.19
CA THR A 92 -0.09 -1.79 11.61
C THR A 92 0.07 -2.47 12.96
N SER A 93 1.25 -3.05 13.18
CA SER A 93 1.60 -3.71 14.44
C SER A 93 3.06 -3.42 14.79
N LEU A 94 3.36 -3.43 16.08
CA LEU A 94 4.73 -3.47 16.58
C LEU A 94 5.13 -4.92 16.80
N VAL A 95 6.22 -5.35 16.18
CA VAL A 95 6.79 -6.69 16.33
C VAL A 95 8.17 -6.61 16.92
N LEU A 96 8.60 -7.66 17.63
CA LEU A 96 9.92 -7.70 18.25
C LEU A 96 11.03 -7.69 17.19
N LEU A 97 12.11 -6.98 17.49
CA LEU A 97 13.36 -7.12 16.74
C LEU A 97 13.91 -8.53 16.91
N SER A 98 14.55 -9.06 15.87
CA SER A 98 15.32 -10.29 15.99
C SER A 98 16.56 -10.08 16.87
N GLN A 99 17.20 -11.17 17.28
CA GLN A 99 18.37 -11.14 18.17
C GLN A 99 19.54 -10.29 17.62
N ASP A 100 19.64 -10.15 16.30
CA ASP A 100 20.61 -9.31 15.60
C ASP A 100 20.16 -7.84 15.46
N GLY A 101 19.06 -7.45 16.11
CA GLY A 101 18.51 -6.10 16.11
C GLY A 101 17.78 -5.71 14.82
N LYS A 102 17.50 -6.65 13.92
CA LYS A 102 16.80 -6.40 12.66
C LYS A 102 15.30 -6.60 12.77
N CYS A 103 14.54 -5.88 11.94
CA CYS A 103 13.12 -6.15 11.76
C CYS A 103 12.93 -7.27 10.73
N GLN A 104 12.34 -8.39 11.14
CA GLN A 104 12.02 -9.48 10.21
C GLN A 104 10.84 -9.06 9.33
N ARG A 105 11.11 -8.80 8.06
CA ARG A 105 10.15 -8.36 7.06
C ARG A 105 10.26 -9.26 5.85
N GLU A 106 9.11 -9.68 5.34
CA GLU A 106 9.07 -10.54 4.16
C GLU A 106 9.50 -9.75 2.93
N ARG A 107 10.26 -10.40 2.04
CA ARG A 107 10.63 -9.80 0.76
C ARG A 107 9.58 -10.17 -0.26
N CYS A 108 8.96 -9.14 -0.80
CA CYS A 108 8.11 -9.28 -1.95
C CYS A 108 8.99 -9.45 -3.19
N VAL A 109 8.67 -10.47 -3.98
CA VAL A 109 9.27 -10.66 -5.30
C VAL A 109 8.34 -10.00 -6.32
N TRP A 110 8.93 -9.16 -7.17
CA TRP A 110 8.25 -8.67 -8.36
C TRP A 110 8.16 -9.84 -9.34
N ASN A 111 7.03 -10.52 -9.36
CA ASN A 111 6.81 -11.61 -10.28
C ASN A 111 6.38 -11.02 -11.63
N GLU A 112 7.08 -11.38 -12.70
CA GLU A 112 6.95 -10.84 -14.07
C GLU A 112 5.54 -10.97 -14.70
N TYR A 113 4.64 -11.76 -14.09
CA TYR A 113 3.22 -11.88 -14.47
C TYR A 113 2.41 -10.56 -14.40
N THR A 114 3.01 -9.50 -13.89
CA THR A 114 2.41 -8.18 -13.70
C THR A 114 2.74 -7.21 -14.85
N LYS A 115 3.78 -7.50 -15.64
CA LYS A 115 4.06 -6.79 -16.91
C LYS A 115 3.13 -7.28 -18.03
N GLU A 116 2.95 -8.59 -18.15
CA GLU A 116 2.14 -9.20 -19.22
C GLU A 116 0.66 -8.78 -19.17
N ALA A 117 0.10 -8.58 -17.98
CA ALA A 117 -1.28 -8.10 -17.81
C ALA A 117 -1.49 -6.63 -18.23
N ASN A 118 -0.45 -5.80 -18.15
CA ASN A 118 -0.50 -4.38 -18.55
C ASN A 118 -0.24 -4.20 -20.05
N GLU A 119 0.60 -5.03 -20.67
CA GLU A 119 0.85 -5.00 -22.11
C GLU A 119 -0.36 -5.51 -22.93
N GLN A 120 -1.13 -6.46 -22.39
CA GLN A 120 -2.34 -6.96 -23.04
C GLN A 120 -3.53 -5.98 -23.02
N GLN A 121 -3.50 -4.92 -22.22
CA GLN A 121 -4.55 -3.88 -22.21
C GLN A 121 -4.24 -2.68 -23.13
N GLN A 122 -3.06 -2.61 -23.74
CA GLN A 122 -2.71 -1.56 -24.71
C GLN A 122 -2.94 -1.96 -26.19
N HIS A 123 -3.39 -3.19 -26.46
CA HIS A 123 -3.61 -3.71 -27.82
C HIS A 123 -5.07 -3.99 -28.20
N THR A 124 -6.04 -3.61 -27.36
CA THR A 124 -7.45 -3.61 -27.79
C THR A 124 -7.85 -2.20 -28.18
N LYS A 125 -7.50 -1.84 -29.42
CA LYS A 125 -8.07 -0.71 -30.15
C LYS A 125 -9.21 -1.22 -31.03
#